data_AF-A0A521WN84-F1
#
_entry.id   AF-A0A521WN84-F1
#
_cell.length_a   1.000
_cell.length_b   1.000
_cell.length_c   1.000
_cell.angle_alpha   90.00
_cell.angle_beta   90.00
_cell.angle_gamma   90.00
#
_symmetry.space_group_name_H-M   'P 1'
#
loop_
_entity.id
_entity.type
_entity.pdbx_description
1 polymer ?
#
loop_
_entity_poly.entity_id
_entity_poly.type
_entity_poly.pdbx_seq_one_letter_code
_entity_poly.pdbx_strand_id
1 'polypeptide(L)'
;SPLWEIPSVLLPAVLTFVTFALLYRIVPAARPRWRDALPGAFVATLLFEALKNGFAFYVANFNNFDVVYGSLAGVLLFLFFTYLSSAILLIGAELARTFLAYHSGVLRDELYPPQPLPPVTTRAFRAVKGLFVRQ
;
A
#
# COMPACT_ATOMS: atom_id res chain seq x y z
N SER A 1 37.84 -9.22 -2.62
CA SER A 1 37.10 -10.34 -2.00
C SER A 1 35.63 -9.93 -1.90
N PRO A 2 34.64 -10.84 -2.08
CA PRO A 2 33.25 -10.45 -2.43
C PRO A 2 32.23 -10.28 -1.28
N LEU A 3 32.47 -10.81 -0.07
CA LEU A 3 31.69 -10.58 1.17
C LEU A 3 31.58 -9.11 1.70
N TRP A 4 32.24 -8.12 1.08
CA TRP A 4 32.39 -6.72 1.50
C TRP A 4 31.33 -5.85 0.83
N GLU A 5 30.75 -6.35 -0.26
CA GLU A 5 29.72 -5.66 -1.06
C GLU A 5 28.30 -6.08 -0.66
N ILE A 6 28.16 -7.15 0.11
CA ILE A 6 26.86 -7.56 0.65
C ILE A 6 26.26 -6.45 1.53
N PRO A 7 27.01 -5.84 2.49
CA PRO A 7 26.47 -4.79 3.34
C PRO A 7 26.00 -3.56 2.56
N SER A 8 26.71 -3.16 1.49
CA SER A 8 26.41 -1.94 0.74
C SER A 8 25.11 -2.05 -0.07
N VAL A 9 24.73 -3.25 -0.49
CA VAL A 9 23.46 -3.50 -1.20
C VAL A 9 22.31 -3.83 -0.24
N LEU A 10 22.60 -4.48 0.90
CA LEU A 10 21.59 -4.82 1.89
C LEU A 10 21.10 -3.60 2.69
N LEU A 11 22.00 -2.67 3.01
CA LEU A 11 21.69 -1.50 3.83
C LEU A 11 20.59 -0.61 3.19
N PRO A 12 20.68 -0.21 1.90
CA PRO A 12 19.62 0.52 1.22
C PRO A 12 18.31 -0.25 1.16
N ALA A 13 18.35 -1.56 0.88
CA ALA A 13 17.15 -2.38 0.78
C ALA A 13 16.40 -2.46 2.11
N VAL A 14 17.13 -2.65 3.23
CA VAL A 14 16.56 -2.66 4.58
C VAL A 14 16.00 -1.29 4.95
N LEU A 15 16.71 -0.19 4.67
CA LEU A 15 16.21 1.17 4.92
C LEU A 15 14.95 1.46 4.12
N THR A 16 14.91 1.05 2.86
CA THR A 16 13.75 1.20 1.98
C THR A 16 12.56 0.42 2.55
N PHE A 17 12.78 -0.84 2.97
CA PHE A 17 11.76 -1.67 3.62
C PHE A 17 11.20 -1.03 4.89
N VAL A 18 12.07 -0.56 5.78
CA VAL A 18 11.68 0.11 7.02
C VAL A 18 10.88 1.38 6.72
N THR A 19 11.29 2.14 5.70
CA THR A 19 10.60 3.37 5.27
C THR A 19 9.19 3.05 4.77
N PHE A 20 9.03 2.09 3.85
CA PHE A 20 7.70 1.68 3.37
C PHE A 20 6.84 1.09 4.50
N ALA A 21 7.41 0.28 5.38
CA ALA A 21 6.71 -0.28 6.53
C ALA A 21 6.21 0.83 7.50
N LEU A 22 7.04 1.84 7.77
CA LEU A 22 6.64 3.01 8.56
C LEU A 22 5.57 3.84 7.85
N LEU A 23 5.74 4.08 6.55
CA LEU A 23 4.82 4.87 5.74
C LEU A 23 3.44 4.19 5.71
N TYR A 24 3.37 2.88 5.50
CA TYR A 24 2.13 2.10 5.56
C TYR A 24 1.55 1.94 6.96
N ARG A 25 2.31 2.22 8.02
CA ARG A 25 1.79 2.30 9.39
C ARG A 25 1.22 3.67 9.72
N ILE A 26 1.85 4.74 9.23
CA ILE A 26 1.51 6.13 9.58
C ILE A 26 0.38 6.67 8.69
N VAL A 27 0.35 6.29 7.41
CA VAL A 27 -0.61 6.79 6.42
C VAL A 27 -2.07 6.33 6.64
N PRO A 28 -2.36 5.10 7.12
CA PRO A 28 -3.74 4.71 7.37
C PRO A 28 -4.26 5.29 8.70
N ALA A 29 -5.40 5.99 8.65
CA ALA A 29 -6.10 6.44 9.86
C ALA A 29 -6.51 5.26 10.79
N ALA A 30 -6.73 4.07 10.22
CA ALA A 30 -6.95 2.84 10.96
C ALA A 30 -5.61 2.13 11.20
N ARG A 31 -5.06 2.24 12.41
CA ARG A 31 -3.74 1.70 12.83
C ARG A 31 -3.65 0.19 12.56
N PRO A 32 -2.99 -0.27 11.47
CA PRO A 32 -2.87 -1.69 11.18
C PRO A 32 -1.97 -2.38 12.20
N ARG A 33 -2.21 -3.66 12.49
CA ARG A 33 -1.21 -4.46 13.20
C ARG A 33 0.01 -4.62 12.30
N TRP A 34 1.21 -4.69 12.88
CA TRP A 34 2.46 -4.88 12.12
C TRP A 34 2.39 -6.04 11.12
N ARG A 35 1.67 -7.11 11.47
CA ARG A 35 1.51 -8.31 10.63
C ARG A 35 0.78 -8.04 9.31
N ASP A 36 -0.11 -7.05 9.27
CA ASP A 36 -0.93 -6.74 8.09
C ASP A 36 -0.21 -5.75 7.15
N ALA A 37 0.71 -4.94 7.69
CA ALA A 37 1.51 -3.99 6.92
C ALA A 37 2.75 -4.62 6.25
N LEU A 38 3.29 -5.71 6.82
CA LEU A 38 4.46 -6.42 6.30
C LEU A 38 4.32 -6.92 4.85
N PRO A 39 3.21 -7.57 4.42
CA PRO A 39 3.10 -8.05 3.05
C PRO A 39 3.08 -6.90 2.02
N GLY A 40 2.39 -5.80 2.32
CA GLY A 40 2.39 -4.60 1.45
C GLY A 40 3.77 -3.94 1.37
N ALA A 41 4.46 -3.79 2.50
CA ALA A 41 5.81 -3.21 2.55
C ALA A 41 6.83 -4.08 1.79
N PHE A 42 6.72 -5.40 1.87
CA PHE A 42 7.60 -6.31 1.15
C PHE A 42 7.45 -6.17 -0.36
N VAL A 43 6.22 -6.18 -0.87
CA VAL A 43 5.94 -5.99 -2.31
C VAL A 43 6.41 -4.61 -2.77
N ALA A 44 6.11 -3.54 -2.02
CA ALA A 44 6.55 -2.19 -2.37
C ALA A 44 8.08 -2.07 -2.43
N THR A 45 8.78 -2.69 -1.49
CA THR A 45 10.25 -2.69 -1.47
C THR A 45 10.83 -3.41 -2.68
N LEU A 46 10.29 -4.59 -3.03
CA LEU A 46 10.73 -5.34 -4.20
C LEU A 46 10.52 -4.54 -5.50
N LEU A 47 9.34 -3.94 -5.65
CA LEU A 47 9.01 -3.12 -6.82
C LEU A 47 9.90 -1.86 -6.88
N PHE A 48 10.17 -1.23 -5.74
CA PHE A 48 11.00 -0.03 -5.68
C PHE A 48 12.48 -0.33 -5.96
N GLU A 49 13.02 -1.44 -5.46
CA GLU A 49 14.37 -1.91 -5.83
C GLU A 49 14.46 -2.23 -7.33
N ALA A 50 13.46 -2.93 -7.88
CA ALA A 50 13.38 -3.20 -9.31
C ALA A 50 13.31 -1.90 -10.12
N LEU A 51 12.55 -0.91 -9.66
CA LEU A 51 12.46 0.40 -10.30
C LEU A 51 13.80 1.13 -10.29
N LYS A 52 14.53 1.17 -9.17
CA LYS A 52 15.85 1.81 -9.08
C LYS A 52 16.84 1.19 -10.06
N ASN A 53 16.91 -0.14 -10.09
CA ASN A 53 17.82 -0.86 -10.99
C ASN A 53 17.41 -0.71 -12.46
N GLY A 54 16.11 -0.79 -12.75
CA GLY A 54 15.57 -0.57 -14.10
C GLY A 54 15.81 0.85 -14.59
N PHE A 55 15.66 1.85 -13.72
CA PHE A 55 15.92 3.24 -14.04
C PHE A 55 17.41 3.49 -14.32
N ALA A 56 18.32 2.90 -13.53
CA ALA A 56 19.76 2.98 -13.78
C ALA A 56 20.15 2.39 -15.15
N PHE A 57 19.59 1.23 -15.51
CA PHE A 57 19.80 0.62 -16.82
C PHE A 57 19.21 1.48 -17.95
N TYR A 58 18.00 2.02 -17.76
CA TYR A 58 17.35 2.88 -18.73
C TYR A 58 18.16 4.15 -19.02
N VAL A 59 18.64 4.83 -17.97
CA VAL A 59 19.49 6.03 -18.09
C VAL A 59 20.80 5.70 -18.83
N ALA A 60 21.46 4.58 -18.50
CA ALA A 60 22.72 4.20 -19.14
C ALA A 60 22.59 3.95 -20.65
N ASN A 61 21.43 3.46 -21.10
CA ASN A 61 21.18 3.18 -22.52
C ASN A 61 20.65 4.40 -23.31
N PHE A 62 20.25 5.49 -22.64
CA PHE A 62 19.53 6.62 -23.25
C PHE A 62 20.42 7.71 -23.90
N ASN A 63 21.75 7.58 -23.79
CA ASN A 63 22.75 8.58 -24.19
C ASN A 63 22.69 9.04 -25.67
N ASN A 64 22.00 8.30 -26.55
CA ASN A 64 21.83 8.66 -27.96
C ASN A 64 20.61 9.56 -28.25
N PHE A 65 19.62 9.64 -27.34
CA PHE A 65 18.42 10.47 -27.51
C PHE A 65 18.57 11.89 -26.94
N ASP A 66 19.61 12.13 -26.14
CA ASP A 66 19.92 13.42 -25.52
C ASP A 66 20.21 14.53 -26.53
N VAL A 67 20.66 14.18 -27.74
CA VAL A 67 21.04 15.15 -28.80
C VAL A 67 19.83 15.93 -29.35
N VAL A 68 18.63 15.36 -29.30
CA VAL A 68 17.41 15.99 -29.88
C VAL A 68 16.51 16.61 -28.80
N TYR A 69 16.48 16.05 -27.58
CA TYR A 69 15.57 16.47 -26.51
C TYR A 69 16.25 16.98 -25.22
N GLY A 70 17.58 17.02 -25.17
CA GLY A 70 18.39 17.73 -24.16
C GLY A 70 17.81 17.77 -22.73
N SER A 71 17.63 18.97 -22.19
CA SER A 71 17.13 19.18 -20.81
C SER A 71 15.71 18.67 -20.56
N LEU A 72 14.87 18.58 -21.61
CA LEU A 72 13.51 18.05 -21.52
C LEU A 72 13.51 16.54 -21.24
N ALA A 73 14.48 15.80 -21.79
CA ALA A 73 14.62 14.36 -21.53
C ALA A 73 14.86 14.08 -20.05
N GLY A 74 15.73 14.85 -19.38
CA GLY A 74 16.00 14.72 -17.94
C GLY A 74 14.75 14.95 -17.08
N VAL A 75 13.95 15.97 -17.41
CA VAL A 75 12.68 16.24 -16.71
C VAL A 75 11.67 15.12 -16.91
N LEU A 76 11.52 14.61 -18.15
CA LEU A 76 10.63 13.49 -18.44
C LEU A 76 11.06 12.20 -17.71
N LEU A 77 12.35 11.91 -17.67
CA LEU A 77 12.89 10.78 -16.89
C LEU A 77 12.57 10.93 -15.40
N PHE A 78 12.76 12.13 -14.85
CA PHE A 78 12.45 12.40 -13.45
C PHE A 78 10.94 12.25 -13.15
N LEU A 79 10.08 12.78 -14.01
CA LEU A 79 8.62 12.59 -13.90
C LEU A 79 8.24 11.11 -13.99
N PHE A 80 8.83 10.38 -14.93
CA PHE A 80 8.55 8.95 -15.12
C PHE A 80 8.97 8.13 -13.89
N PHE A 81 10.16 8.39 -13.35
CA PHE A 81 10.64 7.76 -12.13
C PHE A 81 9.73 8.07 -10.94
N THR A 82 9.33 9.34 -10.79
CA THR A 82 8.43 9.78 -9.72
C THR A 82 7.03 9.18 -9.87
N TYR A 83 6.53 9.09 -11.09
CA TYR A 83 5.24 8.46 -11.42
C TYR A 83 5.23 6.97 -11.06
N LEU A 84 6.28 6.24 -11.43
CA LEU A 84 6.40 4.83 -11.05
C LEU A 84 6.55 4.67 -9.53
N SER A 85 7.33 5.54 -8.89
CA SER A 85 7.49 5.52 -7.43
C SER A 85 6.16 5.72 -6.70
N SER A 86 5.31 6.64 -7.17
CA SER A 86 3.99 6.87 -6.59
C SER A 86 3.02 5.72 -6.86
N ALA A 87 3.08 5.10 -8.04
CA ALA A 87 2.30 3.91 -8.35
C ALA A 87 2.65 2.74 -7.41
N ILE A 88 3.95 2.50 -7.18
CA ILE A 88 4.42 1.46 -6.24
C ILE A 88 3.93 1.75 -4.82
N LEU A 89 4.00 3.01 -4.38
CA LEU A 89 3.48 3.43 -3.08
C LEU A 89 2.00 3.10 -2.92
N LEU A 90 1.18 3.43 -3.92
CA LEU A 90 -0.26 3.15 -3.91
C LEU A 90 -0.56 1.65 -3.93
N ILE A 91 0.11 0.88 -4.78
CA ILE A 91 -0.06 -0.57 -4.88
C ILE A 91 0.23 -1.24 -3.53
N GLY A 92 1.36 -0.95 -2.90
CA GLY A 92 1.68 -1.55 -1.61
C GLY A 92 0.75 -1.10 -0.48
N ALA A 93 0.21 0.13 -0.55
CA ALA A 93 -0.79 0.61 0.40
C ALA A 93 -2.13 -0.11 0.24
N GLU A 94 -2.57 -0.37 -1.00
CA GLU A 94 -3.79 -1.13 -1.29
C GLU A 94 -3.66 -2.59 -0.83
N LEU A 95 -2.52 -3.22 -1.09
CA LEU A 95 -2.19 -4.56 -0.59
C LEU A 95 -2.26 -4.63 0.94
N ALA A 96 -1.66 -3.66 1.64
CA ALA A 96 -1.70 -3.59 3.10
C ALA A 96 -3.15 -3.41 3.62
N ARG A 97 -3.97 -2.59 2.95
CA ARG A 97 -5.38 -2.41 3.30
C ARG A 97 -6.21 -3.67 3.10
N THR A 98 -6.04 -4.35 1.97
CA THR A 98 -6.78 -5.58 1.67
C THR A 98 -6.46 -6.67 2.69
N PHE A 99 -5.19 -6.80 3.11
CA PHE A 99 -4.80 -7.73 4.16
C PHE A 99 -5.42 -7.39 5.52
N LEU A 100 -5.38 -6.11 5.92
CA LEU A 100 -6.05 -5.66 7.14
C LEU A 100 -7.54 -5.98 7.09
N ALA A 101 -8.19 -5.71 5.97
CA ALA A 101 -9.62 -5.85 5.82
C ALA A 101 -10.06 -7.32 5.73
N TYR A 102 -9.20 -8.22 5.24
CA TYR A 102 -9.37 -9.68 5.35
C TYR A 102 -9.38 -10.14 6.81
N HIS A 103 -8.48 -9.59 7.64
CA HIS A 103 -8.39 -9.97 9.06
C HIS A 103 -9.43 -9.27 9.94
N SER A 104 -9.85 -8.05 9.61
CA SER A 104 -10.81 -7.26 10.41
C SER A 104 -12.28 -7.54 10.07
N GLY A 105 -12.55 -8.32 9.02
CA GLY A 105 -13.91 -8.59 8.58
C GLY A 105 -14.63 -7.39 7.98
N VAL A 106 -13.94 -6.24 7.80
CA VAL A 106 -14.50 -5.01 7.23
C VAL A 106 -15.02 -5.23 5.80
N LEU A 107 -14.42 -6.15 5.03
CA LEU A 107 -14.98 -6.60 3.74
C LEU A 107 -16.40 -7.14 3.86
N ARG A 108 -16.76 -7.76 5.00
CA ARG A 108 -18.13 -8.23 5.23
C ARG A 108 -19.10 -7.06 5.32
N ASP A 109 -18.74 -5.98 5.99
CA ASP A 109 -19.64 -4.85 6.22
C ASP A 109 -19.77 -3.93 5.00
N GLU A 110 -18.76 -3.92 4.10
CA GLU A 110 -18.78 -3.10 2.89
C GLU A 110 -19.42 -3.82 1.70
N LEU A 111 -19.17 -5.13 1.56
CA LEU A 111 -19.76 -5.97 0.51
C LEU A 111 -21.16 -6.48 0.87
N TYR A 112 -21.43 -6.61 2.17
CA TYR A 112 -22.75 -6.80 2.73
C TYR A 112 -23.04 -5.61 3.65
N PRO A 113 -23.50 -4.46 3.11
CA PRO A 113 -23.96 -3.36 3.95
C PRO A 113 -24.90 -3.94 5.00
N PRO A 114 -24.72 -3.61 6.29
CA PRO A 114 -25.57 -4.14 7.34
C PRO A 114 -27.01 -3.97 6.89
N GLN A 115 -27.74 -5.08 6.74
CA GLN A 115 -29.18 -5.08 6.51
C GLN A 115 -29.74 -3.94 7.34
N PRO A 116 -30.42 -2.93 6.75
CA PRO A 116 -30.82 -1.73 7.46
C PRO A 116 -31.37 -2.15 8.80
N LEU A 117 -30.58 -1.94 9.86
CA LEU A 117 -30.95 -2.44 11.16
C LEU A 117 -32.29 -1.78 11.42
N PRO A 118 -33.37 -2.54 11.67
CA PRO A 118 -34.65 -1.92 11.95
C PRO A 118 -34.38 -0.88 13.03
N PRO A 119 -34.84 0.38 12.85
CA PRO A 119 -34.39 1.47 13.68
C PRO A 119 -34.55 1.06 15.15
N VAL A 120 -33.65 1.51 16.03
CA VAL A 120 -33.63 1.04 17.44
C VAL A 120 -35.02 1.14 18.08
N THR A 121 -35.83 2.10 17.62
CA THR A 121 -37.27 2.24 17.89
C THR A 121 -38.10 1.00 17.54
N THR A 122 -37.93 0.40 16.36
CA THR A 122 -38.60 -0.83 15.93
C THR A 122 -38.14 -2.06 16.72
N ARG A 123 -36.85 -2.15 17.10
CA ARG A 123 -36.36 -3.25 17.96
C ARG A 123 -36.97 -3.17 19.36
N ALA A 124 -36.97 -1.98 19.96
CA ALA A 124 -37.59 -1.75 21.26
C ALA A 124 -39.10 -2.05 21.22
N PHE A 125 -39.79 -1.57 20.19
CA PHE A 125 -41.23 -1.79 20.05
C PHE A 125 -41.59 -3.27 19.86
N ARG A 126 -40.78 -4.03 19.12
CA ARG A 126 -41.02 -5.47 18.92
C ARG A 126 -40.76 -6.30 20.19
N ALA A 127 -39.77 -5.90 20.99
CA ALA A 127 -39.50 -6.52 22.29
C ALA A 127 -40.64 -6.29 23.29
N VAL A 128 -41.12 -5.04 23.39
CA VAL A 128 -42.24 -4.68 24.26
C VAL A 128 -43.54 -5.32 23.79
N LYS A 129 -43.83 -5.29 22.48
CA LYS A 129 -45.03 -5.92 21.92
C LYS A 129 -45.00 -7.45 22.07
N GLY A 130 -43.84 -8.07 21.98
CA GLY A 130 -43.66 -9.51 22.22
C GLY A 130 -43.88 -9.93 23.68
N LEU A 131 -43.62 -9.04 24.64
CA LEU A 131 -43.92 -9.24 26.06
C LEU A 131 -45.43 -9.20 26.35
N PHE A 132 -46.20 -8.44 25.57
CA PHE A 132 -47.66 -8.32 25.74
C PHE A 132 -48.48 -9.44 25.06
N VAL A 133 -47.89 -10.22 24.16
CA VAL A 133 -48.59 -11.27 23.38
C VAL A 133 -48.62 -12.63 24.10
N ARG A 134 -47.98 -12.76 25.27
CA ARG A 134 -47.91 -14.01 26.05
C ARG A 134 -48.85 -14.08 27.27
N GLN A 135 -49.90 -13.27 27.32
CA GLN A 135 -50.94 -13.32 28.35
C GLN A 135 -52.29 -13.62 27.70
#